data_AF-A0A1B6LZV7-F1
#
_entry.id   AF-A0A1B6LZV7-F1
#
_cell.length_a   1.000
_cell.length_b   1.000
_cell.length_c   1.000
_cell.angle_alpha   90.00
_cell.angle_beta   90.00
_cell.angle_gamma   90.00
#
_symmetry.space_group_name_H-M   'P 1'
#
loop_
_entity.id
_entity.type
_entity.pdbx_description
1 polymer ?
#
loop_
_entity_poly.entity_id
_entity_poly.type
_entity_poly.pdbx_seq_one_letter_code
_entity_poly.pdbx_strand_id
1 'polypeptide(L)'
;GLMNQVAQAMDDSVTQEVTNNLFKKPGHHFGLDLVAFNMQRGRDFGIPGYMEYRKFCGLPGADSFTGLFGAMPNTTISRYTTIYESPSDVDLWSGGVSERPLPGSMIGPTFGCIIATQFSYARRGDRFWYELPNQPSSFTPEQL
;
A
#
# COMPACT_ATOMS: atom_id res chain seq x y z
N GLY A 1 2.52 -20.72 15.53
CA GLY A 1 2.60 -19.25 15.50
C GLY A 1 1.71 -18.71 14.42
N LEU A 2 2.21 -18.62 13.18
CA LEU A 2 1.52 -17.98 12.04
C LEU A 2 0.11 -18.53 11.74
N MET A 3 -0.12 -19.84 11.81
CA MET A 3 -1.44 -20.42 11.56
C MET A 3 -2.49 -20.12 12.65
N ASN A 4 -2.05 -19.79 13.87
CA ASN A 4 -2.93 -19.68 15.04
C ASN A 4 -3.03 -18.25 15.58
N GLN A 5 -2.35 -17.29 14.96
CA GLN A 5 -2.35 -15.89 15.36
C GLN A 5 -2.96 -15.03 14.26
N VAL A 6 -3.87 -14.15 14.65
CA VAL A 6 -4.52 -13.24 13.73
C VAL A 6 -3.53 -12.16 13.30
N ALA A 7 -3.48 -11.87 12.00
CA ALA A 7 -2.73 -10.74 11.47
C ALA A 7 -3.27 -9.43 12.07
N GLN A 8 -2.41 -8.44 12.23
CA GLN A 8 -2.87 -7.09 12.58
C GLN A 8 -3.77 -6.56 11.45
N ALA A 9 -4.79 -5.80 11.84
CA ALA A 9 -5.65 -5.13 10.87
C ALA A 9 -4.83 -4.13 10.05
N MET A 10 -5.20 -3.96 8.78
CA MET A 10 -4.65 -2.89 7.97
C MET A 10 -5.43 -1.61 8.25
N ASP A 11 -4.77 -0.66 8.91
CA ASP A 11 -5.32 0.65 9.24
C ASP A 11 -4.24 1.75 9.11
N ASP A 12 -4.58 2.98 9.50
CA ASP A 12 -3.69 4.14 9.43
C ASP A 12 -2.66 4.20 10.59
N SER A 13 -2.55 3.15 11.38
CA SER A 13 -1.65 3.02 12.52
C SER A 13 -0.69 1.84 12.34
N VAL A 14 0.52 2.00 12.86
CA VAL A 14 1.56 0.97 12.78
C VAL A 14 2.21 0.78 14.15
N THR A 15 2.45 -0.47 14.51
CA THR A 15 3.01 -0.84 15.82
C THR A 15 4.34 -0.14 16.12
N GLN A 16 4.53 0.21 17.40
CA GLN A 16 5.77 0.82 17.90
C GLN A 16 7.00 -0.04 17.65
N GLU A 17 6.82 -1.35 17.51
CA GLU A 17 7.92 -2.28 17.21
C GLU A 17 8.61 -1.95 15.88
N VAL A 18 7.89 -1.38 14.91
CA VAL A 18 8.47 -0.98 13.62
C VAL A 18 8.51 0.52 13.39
N THR A 19 7.82 1.35 14.20
CA THR A 19 7.92 2.83 14.09
C THR A 19 8.91 3.46 15.06
N ASN A 20 9.22 2.82 16.20
CA ASN A 20 10.20 3.35 17.18
C ASN A 20 11.31 2.37 17.54
N ASN A 21 11.09 1.07 17.37
CA ASN A 21 12.01 0.03 17.83
C ASN A 21 12.59 -0.82 16.68
N LEU A 22 12.40 -0.44 15.40
CA LEU A 22 12.90 -1.23 14.28
C LEU A 22 14.43 -1.38 14.38
N PHE A 23 14.93 -2.61 14.42
CA PHE A 23 16.36 -2.93 14.59
C PHE A 23 17.03 -2.22 15.79
N LYS A 24 16.28 -1.94 16.85
CA LYS A 24 16.80 -1.33 18.09
C LYS A 24 17.88 -2.20 18.72
N LYS A 25 19.06 -1.62 18.94
CA LYS A 25 20.21 -2.31 19.55
C LYS A 25 20.07 -2.35 21.08
N PRO A 26 20.63 -3.38 21.76
CA PRO A 26 20.67 -3.42 23.23
C PRO A 26 21.31 -2.15 23.81
N GLY A 27 20.68 -1.59 24.85
CA GLY A 27 21.16 -0.37 25.50
C GLY A 27 20.75 0.96 24.82
N HIS A 28 20.16 0.93 23.63
CA HIS A 28 19.63 2.14 22.98
C HIS A 28 18.18 2.42 23.41
N HIS A 29 17.79 3.69 23.44
CA HIS A 29 16.42 4.09 23.80
C HIS A 29 15.43 3.93 22.63
N PHE A 30 15.87 4.17 21.40
CA PHE A 30 15.08 4.06 20.17
C PHE A 30 15.84 3.30 19.08
N GLY A 31 15.10 2.73 18.14
CA GLY A 31 15.58 2.15 16.90
C GLY A 31 15.22 3.03 15.72
N LEU A 32 14.85 2.40 14.62
CA LEU A 32 14.44 3.04 13.38
C LEU A 32 12.90 3.12 13.27
N ASP A 33 12.43 3.93 12.31
CA ASP A 33 11.02 4.06 11.95
C ASP A 33 10.82 3.58 10.50
N LEU A 34 10.18 2.41 10.34
CA LEU A 34 9.86 1.81 9.05
C LEU A 34 8.90 2.66 8.22
N VAL A 35 7.94 3.32 8.87
CA VAL A 35 6.93 4.14 8.20
C VAL A 35 7.57 5.41 7.66
N ALA A 36 8.39 6.09 8.48
CA ALA A 36 9.20 7.21 8.02
C ALA A 36 10.12 6.80 6.86
N PHE A 37 10.73 5.61 6.93
CA PHE A 37 11.52 5.07 5.83
C PHE A 37 10.72 4.82 4.57
N ASN A 38 9.50 4.29 4.65
CA ASN A 38 8.67 4.07 3.48
C ASN A 38 8.35 5.38 2.75
N MET A 39 7.97 6.43 3.50
CA MET A 39 7.74 7.76 2.93
C MET A 39 9.03 8.34 2.32
N GLN A 40 10.14 8.30 3.06
CA GLN A 40 11.42 8.80 2.57
C GLN A 40 11.91 8.03 1.33
N ARG A 41 11.67 6.72 1.26
CA ARG A 41 12.02 5.86 0.13
C ARG A 41 11.20 6.21 -1.11
N GLY A 42 9.91 6.49 -0.95
CA GLY A 42 9.06 6.99 -2.03
C GLY A 42 9.61 8.28 -2.63
N ARG A 43 10.00 9.23 -1.77
CA ARG A 43 10.59 10.52 -2.20
C ARG A 43 11.94 10.34 -2.88
N ASP A 44 12.80 9.48 -2.35
CA ASP A 44 14.12 9.15 -2.91
C ASP A 44 14.03 8.58 -4.34
N PHE A 45 13.05 7.71 -4.59
CA PHE A 45 12.78 7.17 -5.92
C PHE A 45 11.94 8.08 -6.82
N GLY A 46 11.54 9.26 -6.36
CA GLY A 46 10.69 10.18 -7.13
C GLY A 46 9.31 9.59 -7.45
N ILE A 47 8.76 8.77 -6.57
CA ILE A 47 7.42 8.20 -6.74
C ILE A 47 6.39 9.33 -6.70
N PRO A 48 5.49 9.44 -7.70
CA PRO A 48 4.43 10.44 -7.67
C PRO A 48 3.54 10.35 -6.43
N GLY A 49 2.96 11.48 -6.05
CA GLY A 49 2.03 11.58 -4.92
C GLY A 49 0.78 10.72 -5.10
N TYR A 50 0.06 10.53 -4.00
CA TYR A 50 -1.16 9.72 -3.93
C TYR A 50 -2.22 10.11 -4.99
N MET A 51 -2.40 11.41 -5.28
CA MET A 51 -3.37 11.88 -6.27
C MET A 51 -3.07 11.39 -7.70
N GLU A 52 -1.80 11.30 -8.09
CA GLU A 52 -1.42 10.84 -9.44
C GLU A 52 -1.77 9.35 -9.62
N TYR A 53 -1.62 8.54 -8.58
CA TYR A 53 -2.01 7.14 -8.64
C TYR A 53 -3.52 6.93 -8.60
N ARG A 54 -4.26 7.78 -7.87
CA ARG A 54 -5.73 7.79 -7.97
C ARG A 54 -6.17 8.05 -9.41
N LYS A 55 -5.58 9.05 -10.06
CA LYS A 55 -5.83 9.37 -11.47
C LYS A 55 -5.45 8.21 -12.39
N PHE A 56 -4.28 7.60 -12.22
CA PHE A 56 -3.87 6.40 -12.97
C PHE A 56 -4.89 5.26 -12.85
N CYS A 57 -5.46 5.07 -11.65
CA CYS A 57 -6.47 4.07 -11.37
C CYS A 57 -7.91 4.47 -11.76
N GLY A 58 -8.11 5.63 -12.40
CA GLY A 58 -9.44 6.13 -12.75
C GLY A 58 -10.32 6.51 -11.56
N LEU A 59 -9.72 6.72 -10.39
CA LEU A 59 -10.42 7.12 -9.17
C LEU A 59 -10.57 8.65 -9.13
N PRO A 60 -11.61 9.18 -8.45
CA PRO A 60 -11.77 10.62 -8.29
C PRO A 60 -10.56 11.23 -7.57
N GLY A 61 -9.98 12.27 -8.16
CA GLY A 61 -8.99 13.13 -7.50
C GLY A 61 -9.65 14.07 -6.48
N ALA A 62 -8.83 14.85 -5.78
CA ALA A 62 -9.32 15.84 -4.82
C ALA A 62 -8.39 17.06 -4.79
N ASP A 63 -8.94 18.25 -5.04
CA ASP A 63 -8.20 19.52 -4.96
C ASP A 63 -8.20 20.11 -3.53
N SER A 64 -9.00 19.54 -2.63
CA SER A 64 -9.08 19.89 -1.22
C SER A 64 -9.19 18.63 -0.35
N PHE A 65 -8.76 18.70 0.91
CA PHE A 65 -8.81 17.55 1.82
C PHE A 65 -10.26 17.06 2.06
N THR A 66 -11.25 17.94 1.97
CA THR A 66 -12.66 17.57 2.05
C THR A 66 -13.11 16.64 0.92
N GLY A 67 -12.44 16.69 -0.24
CA GLY A 67 -12.67 15.75 -1.35
C GLY A 67 -12.27 14.30 -1.04
N LEU A 68 -11.54 14.06 0.06
CA LEU A 68 -11.18 12.71 0.52
C LEU A 68 -12.21 12.11 1.48
N PHE A 69 -13.25 12.85 1.87
CA PHE A 69 -14.31 12.31 2.73
C PHE A 69 -14.97 11.09 2.08
N GLY A 70 -15.13 10.02 2.87
CA GLY A 70 -15.62 8.73 2.39
C GLY A 70 -14.53 7.83 1.81
N ALA A 71 -13.41 8.37 1.32
CA ALA A 71 -12.29 7.56 0.85
C ALA A 71 -11.40 7.03 2.00
N MET A 72 -11.30 7.77 3.11
CA MET A 72 -10.50 7.44 4.30
C MET A 72 -11.20 7.92 5.59
N PRO A 73 -10.72 7.56 6.80
CA PRO A 73 -11.28 8.09 8.04
C PRO A 73 -11.14 9.62 8.17
N ASN A 74 -12.19 10.29 8.66
CA ASN A 74 -12.17 11.75 8.82
C ASN A 74 -11.06 12.23 9.76
N THR A 75 -10.70 11.42 10.75
CA THR A 75 -9.57 11.69 11.66
C THR A 75 -8.24 11.77 10.91
N THR A 76 -8.02 10.91 9.92
CA THR A 76 -6.82 10.90 9.08
C THR A 76 -6.79 12.14 8.20
N ILE A 77 -7.92 12.49 7.59
CA ILE A 77 -8.06 13.72 6.76
C ILE A 77 -7.72 14.96 7.60
N SER A 78 -8.26 15.09 8.80
CA SER A 78 -7.96 16.20 9.71
C SER A 78 -6.47 16.23 10.14
N ARG A 79 -5.77 15.09 10.18
CA ARG A 79 -4.32 15.07 10.44
C ARG A 79 -3.53 15.47 9.20
N TYR A 80 -3.96 15.08 8.01
CA TYR A 80 -3.31 15.51 6.79
C TYR A 80 -3.37 17.03 6.60
N THR A 81 -4.48 17.69 6.97
CA THR A 81 -4.57 19.16 6.92
C THR A 81 -3.56 19.87 7.81
N THR A 82 -2.96 19.20 8.80
CA THR A 82 -1.93 19.81 9.66
C THR A 82 -0.50 19.52 9.20
N ILE A 83 -0.32 18.65 8.20
CA ILE A 83 0.99 18.15 7.77
C ILE A 83 1.29 18.56 6.33
N TYR A 84 0.29 18.46 5.44
CA TYR A 84 0.42 18.72 4.02
C TYR A 84 -0.31 20.02 3.64
N GLU A 85 0.25 20.77 2.69
CA GLU A 85 -0.36 22.00 2.17
C GLU A 85 -1.51 21.66 1.21
N SER A 86 -1.33 20.64 0.37
CA SER A 86 -2.32 20.16 -0.61
C SER A 86 -2.52 18.65 -0.52
N PRO A 87 -3.72 18.11 -0.85
CA PRO A 87 -3.92 16.66 -1.04
C PRO A 87 -2.96 16.04 -2.05
N SER A 88 -2.46 16.82 -3.02
CA SER A 88 -1.48 16.39 -4.01
C SER A 88 -0.10 16.09 -3.42
N ASP A 89 0.22 16.63 -2.24
CA ASP A 89 1.51 16.43 -1.57
C ASP A 89 1.55 15.14 -0.72
N VAL A 90 0.41 14.47 -0.55
CA VAL A 90 0.32 13.24 0.23
C VAL A 90 1.16 12.14 -0.43
N ASP A 91 2.14 11.60 0.29
CA ASP A 91 2.95 10.47 -0.17
C ASP A 91 2.05 9.27 -0.50
N LEU A 92 2.33 8.59 -1.62
CA LEU A 92 1.55 7.42 -2.07
C LEU A 92 1.34 6.39 -0.97
N TRP A 93 2.41 6.07 -0.23
CA TRP A 93 2.33 5.04 0.80
C TRP A 93 1.34 5.43 1.90
N SER A 94 1.41 6.66 2.38
CA SER A 94 0.52 7.16 3.44
C SER A 94 -0.93 7.18 2.97
N GLY A 95 -1.19 7.77 1.79
CA GLY A 95 -2.55 7.84 1.25
C GLY A 95 -3.16 6.45 1.01
N GLY A 96 -2.38 5.53 0.44
CA GLY A 96 -2.85 4.19 0.10
C GLY A 96 -3.16 3.29 1.31
N VAL A 97 -2.38 3.35 2.40
CA VAL A 97 -2.69 2.59 3.63
C VAL A 97 -3.87 3.19 4.39
N SER A 98 -4.13 4.48 4.22
CA SER A 98 -5.22 5.19 4.90
C SER A 98 -6.58 5.05 4.21
N GLU A 99 -6.63 4.55 2.97
CA GLU A 99 -7.90 4.31 2.30
C GLU A 99 -8.76 3.27 3.02
N ARG A 100 -10.08 3.49 3.00
CA ARG A 100 -11.02 2.48 3.46
C ARG A 100 -10.91 1.24 2.58
N PRO A 101 -10.85 0.03 3.18
CA PRO A 101 -10.76 -1.19 2.40
C PRO A 101 -11.99 -1.42 1.51
N LEU A 102 -11.77 -2.05 0.36
CA LEU A 102 -12.86 -2.59 -0.46
C LEU A 102 -13.61 -3.71 0.28
N PRO A 103 -14.88 -4.00 -0.05
CA PRO A 103 -15.61 -5.11 0.55
C PRO A 103 -14.86 -6.45 0.38
N GLY A 104 -14.56 -7.12 1.50
CA GLY A 104 -13.81 -8.37 1.51
C GLY A 104 -12.29 -8.23 1.28
N SER A 105 -11.76 -7.01 1.25
CA SER A 105 -10.35 -6.69 1.06
C SER A 105 -9.73 -6.12 2.35
N MET A 106 -8.40 -6.21 2.46
CA MET A 106 -7.62 -5.48 3.48
C MET A 106 -7.12 -4.13 2.96
N ILE A 107 -7.12 -3.93 1.64
CA ILE A 107 -6.59 -2.74 0.97
C ILE A 107 -7.70 -1.92 0.31
N GLY A 108 -7.48 -0.61 0.25
CA GLY A 108 -8.36 0.34 -0.45
C GLY A 108 -8.22 0.30 -1.97
N PRO A 109 -9.05 1.09 -2.68
CA PRO A 109 -9.12 1.10 -4.15
C PRO A 109 -7.79 1.37 -4.88
N THR A 110 -6.98 2.31 -4.39
CA THR A 110 -5.72 2.72 -5.06
C THR A 110 -4.70 1.59 -5.00
N PHE A 111 -4.44 1.04 -3.82
CA PHE A 111 -3.54 -0.11 -3.68
C PHE A 111 -4.12 -1.37 -4.31
N GLY A 112 -5.45 -1.57 -4.27
CA GLY A 112 -6.11 -2.65 -5.00
C GLY A 112 -5.79 -2.60 -6.49
N CYS A 113 -5.94 -1.43 -7.12
CA CYS A 113 -5.60 -1.21 -8.52
C CYS A 113 -4.11 -1.44 -8.83
N ILE A 114 -3.19 -0.84 -8.08
CA ILE A 114 -1.74 -0.94 -8.34
C ILE A 114 -1.27 -2.39 -8.19
N ILE A 115 -1.63 -3.04 -7.08
CA ILE A 115 -1.22 -4.40 -6.76
C ILE A 115 -1.81 -5.37 -7.78
N ALA A 116 -3.12 -5.29 -8.06
CA ALA A 116 -3.76 -6.17 -9.04
C ALA A 116 -3.18 -5.99 -10.45
N THR A 117 -2.87 -4.76 -10.85
CA THR A 117 -2.23 -4.47 -12.15
C THR A 117 -0.87 -5.12 -12.24
N GLN A 118 -0.03 -4.97 -11.20
CA GLN A 118 1.29 -5.58 -11.16
C GLN A 118 1.25 -7.11 -11.16
N PHE A 119 0.35 -7.72 -10.38
CA PHE A 119 0.17 -9.18 -10.39
C PHE A 119 -0.38 -9.70 -11.72
N SER A 120 -1.28 -8.96 -12.35
CA SER A 120 -1.80 -9.28 -13.69
C SER A 120 -0.68 -9.29 -14.73
N TYR A 121 0.19 -8.27 -14.72
CA TYR A 121 1.34 -8.20 -15.62
C TYR A 121 2.36 -9.30 -15.34
N ALA A 122 2.68 -9.57 -14.07
CA ALA A 122 3.58 -10.66 -13.71
C ALA A 122 3.03 -12.01 -14.21
N ARG A 123 1.75 -12.31 -13.97
CA ARG A 123 1.11 -13.55 -14.42
C ARG A 123 1.06 -13.67 -15.94
N ARG A 124 0.60 -12.63 -16.64
CA ARG A 124 0.40 -12.67 -18.10
C ARG A 124 1.70 -12.55 -18.89
N GLY A 125 2.70 -11.89 -18.32
CA GLY A 125 4.02 -11.70 -18.93
C GLY A 125 4.98 -12.87 -18.71
N ASP A 126 4.63 -13.81 -17.82
CA ASP A 126 5.47 -14.96 -17.52
C ASP A 126 5.19 -16.13 -18.47
N ARG A 127 6.14 -16.40 -19.37
CA ARG A 127 6.11 -17.55 -20.27
C ARG A 127 6.14 -18.90 -19.52
N PHE A 128 6.59 -18.90 -18.27
CA PHE A 128 6.63 -20.07 -17.40
C PHE A 128 5.53 -20.07 -16.34
N TRP A 129 4.51 -19.21 -16.47
CA TRP A 129 3.37 -19.26 -15.57
C TRP A 129 2.77 -20.67 -15.56
N TYR A 130 2.58 -21.23 -14.37
CA TYR A 130 2.29 -22.66 -14.21
C TYR A 130 1.01 -23.12 -14.94
N GLU A 131 0.01 -22.25 -15.06
CA GLU A 131 -1.24 -22.55 -15.77
C GLU A 131 -1.22 -22.20 -17.26
N LEU A 132 -0.11 -21.66 -17.80
CA LEU A 132 -0.05 -21.26 -19.21
C LEU A 132 -0.03 -22.52 -20.10
N PRO A 133 -1.04 -22.75 -20.95
CA PRO A 133 -1.12 -23.97 -21.75
C PRO A 133 -0.28 -23.87 -23.02
N ASN A 134 -0.07 -25.02 -23.67
CA ASN A 134 0.51 -25.13 -25.02
C ASN A 134 1.94 -24.58 -25.15
N GLN A 135 2.73 -24.60 -24.08
CA GLN A 135 4.16 -24.30 -24.11
C GLN A 135 4.97 -25.58 -23.88
N PRO A 136 6.22 -25.66 -24.36
CA PRO A 136 7.11 -26.77 -24.05
C PRO A 136 7.33 -27.00 -22.54
N SER A 137 7.12 -25.97 -21.73
CA SER A 137 7.26 -25.98 -20.26
C SER A 137 5.93 -26.07 -19.51
N SER A 138 4.80 -26.25 -20.20
CA SER A 138 3.49 -26.34 -19.54
C SER A 138 3.38 -27.61 -18.71
N PHE A 139 2.77 -27.51 -17.53
CA PHE A 139 2.33 -28.68 -16.78
C PHE A 139 1.22 -29.42 -17.53
N THR A 140 1.13 -30.73 -17.35
CA THR A 140 -0.03 -31.52 -17.80
C THR A 140 -1.24 -31.22 -16.90
N PRO A 141 -2.48 -31.47 -17.36
CA PRO A 141 -3.66 -31.30 -16.52
C PRO A 141 -3.61 -32.07 -15.19
N GLU A 142 -2.90 -33.20 -15.14
CA GLU A 142 -2.75 -34.01 -13.92
C GLU A 142 -1.71 -33.45 -12.93
N GLN A 143 -0.88 -32.50 -13.37
CA GLN A 143 0.13 -31.84 -12.55
C GLN A 143 -0.37 -30.51 -11.96
N LEU A 144 -1.49 -29.98 -12.45
CA LEU A 144 -2.17 -28.78 -11.96
C LEU A 144 -3.16 -29.13 -10.84
#